data_AF-A0A1I4QX74-F1
#
_entry.id   AF-A0A1I4QX74-F1
#
_cell.length_a   1.000
_cell.length_b   1.000
_cell.length_c   1.000
_cell.angle_alpha   90.00
_cell.angle_beta   90.00
_cell.angle_gamma   90.00
#
_symmetry.space_group_name_H-M   'P 1'
#
loop_
_entity.id
_entity.type
_entity.pdbx_description
1 polymer ?
#
loop_
_entity_poly.entity_id
_entity_poly.type
_entity_poly.pdbx_seq_one_letter_code
_entity_poly.pdbx_strand_id
1 'polypeptide(L)'
;MRAETSPPTVTGAVVPAGAAPAVLTTGLVRELLSDRKIFPGVPDDLDEDAELVLDSLGLVWLLHVVEERYGLVVEPDDEDIAGLTSLRRLTEFLGTAEASEVAATADAAGTPGAPGGPGAPDGGERGDR
;
A
#
# COMPACT_ATOMS: atom_id res chain seq x y z
N MET A 1 39.99 -30.69 -22.61
CA MET A 1 39.28 -30.53 -21.31
C MET A 1 39.43 -29.07 -20.91
N ARG A 2 38.42 -28.25 -21.21
CA ARG A 2 37.35 -27.77 -20.32
C ARG A 2 37.81 -26.66 -19.36
N ALA A 3 37.33 -25.44 -19.62
CA ALA A 3 36.61 -24.55 -18.69
C ALA A 3 36.40 -23.23 -19.43
N GLU A 4 35.25 -22.99 -20.08
CA GLU A 4 33.93 -22.64 -19.53
C GLU A 4 33.77 -21.13 -19.37
N THR A 5 32.77 -20.63 -20.10
CA THR A 5 32.24 -19.28 -20.11
C THR A 5 31.69 -18.88 -18.75
N SER A 6 31.95 -17.67 -18.29
CA SER A 6 31.18 -17.09 -17.18
C SER A 6 30.79 -15.65 -17.52
N PRO A 7 29.49 -15.36 -17.70
CA PRO A 7 28.99 -13.98 -17.74
C PRO A 7 28.97 -13.40 -16.31
N PRO A 8 29.10 -12.07 -16.13
CA PRO A 8 28.78 -11.45 -14.85
C PRO A 8 27.27 -11.60 -14.60
N THR A 9 26.92 -12.41 -13.60
CA THR A 9 25.63 -12.35 -12.93
C THR A 9 25.42 -10.91 -12.44
N VAL A 10 24.50 -10.18 -13.05
CA VAL A 10 23.88 -9.02 -12.41
C VAL A 10 23.16 -9.59 -11.20
N THR A 11 23.81 -9.50 -10.04
CA THR A 11 23.16 -9.74 -8.76
C THR A 11 22.12 -8.63 -8.62
N GLY A 12 20.86 -8.97 -8.86
CA GLY A 12 19.75 -8.15 -8.42
C GLY A 12 19.93 -7.95 -6.93
N ALA A 13 20.21 -6.71 -6.54
CA ALA A 13 20.13 -6.30 -5.15
C ALA A 13 18.66 -6.45 -4.76
N VAL A 14 18.32 -7.62 -4.21
CA VAL A 14 17.14 -7.74 -3.37
C VAL A 14 17.42 -6.85 -2.16
N VAL A 15 16.96 -5.60 -2.26
CA VAL A 15 16.79 -4.74 -1.10
C VAL A 15 16.02 -5.55 -0.06
N PRO A 16 16.49 -5.62 1.21
CA PRO A 16 15.75 -6.31 2.24
C PRO A 16 14.40 -5.61 2.39
N ALA A 17 13.33 -6.29 1.95
CA ALA A 17 11.95 -5.97 2.28
C ALA A 17 11.73 -6.27 3.76
N GLY A 18 12.35 -5.43 4.60
CA GLY A 18 11.90 -5.09 5.93
C GLY A 18 11.28 -3.70 5.88
N ALA A 19 10.40 -3.45 4.91
CA ALA A 19 9.51 -2.31 5.00
C ALA A 19 8.52 -2.65 6.11
N ALA A 20 8.73 -2.08 7.29
CA ALA A 20 7.61 -1.83 8.19
C ALA A 20 6.49 -1.19 7.33
N PRO A 21 5.21 -1.53 7.55
CA PRO A 21 4.12 -0.87 6.83
C PRO A 21 4.36 0.62 7.00
N ALA A 22 4.58 1.32 5.88
CA ALA A 22 5.00 2.69 5.90
C ALA A 22 3.78 3.52 6.30
N VAL A 23 3.58 3.64 7.61
CA VAL A 23 2.46 4.39 8.16
C VAL A 23 2.54 5.80 7.57
N LEU A 24 1.55 6.17 6.77
CA LEU A 24 1.40 7.52 6.23
C LEU A 24 1.06 8.47 7.39
N THR A 25 2.11 8.87 8.10
CA THR A 25 2.01 9.79 9.23
C THR A 25 1.92 11.24 8.74
N THR A 26 1.30 12.09 9.56
CA THR A 26 1.23 13.54 9.29
C THR A 26 2.60 14.13 8.94
N GLY A 27 3.66 13.72 9.64
CA GLY A 27 5.01 14.24 9.41
C GLY A 27 5.56 13.92 8.02
N LEU A 28 5.25 12.74 7.49
CA LEU A 28 5.66 12.31 6.15
C LEU A 28 4.87 13.03 5.07
N VAL A 29 3.54 13.14 5.24
CA VAL A 29 2.68 13.92 4.34
C VAL A 29 3.14 15.38 4.33
N ARG A 30 3.45 15.96 5.50
CA ARG A 30 4.02 17.30 5.61
C ARG A 30 5.34 17.43 4.87
N GLU A 31 6.25 16.46 5.02
CA GLU A 31 7.53 16.45 4.29
C GLU A 31 7.32 16.45 2.77
N LEU A 32 6.39 15.62 2.27
CA LEU A 32 6.02 15.57 0.85
C LEU A 32 5.43 16.90 0.36
N LEU A 33 4.59 17.55 1.17
CA LEU A 33 4.03 18.87 0.88
C LEU A 33 5.06 20.00 0.98
N SER A 34 6.13 19.81 1.76
CA SER A 34 7.20 20.80 1.92
C SER A 34 8.16 20.82 0.72
N ASP A 35 8.03 19.85 -0.20
CA ASP A 35 8.82 19.84 -1.43
C ASP A 35 8.42 21.02 -2.32
N ARG A 36 9.25 22.07 -2.29
CA ARG A 36 9.08 23.32 -3.05
C ARG A 36 9.06 23.11 -4.56
N LYS A 37 9.47 21.95 -5.08
CA LYS A 37 9.31 21.63 -6.50
C LYS A 37 7.89 21.27 -6.88
N ILE A 38 7.09 20.87 -5.89
CA ILE A 38 5.73 20.37 -6.07
C ILE A 38 4.73 21.39 -5.55
N PHE A 39 5.01 21.99 -4.39
CA PHE A 39 4.14 22.96 -3.73
C PHE A 39 4.90 24.25 -3.38
N PRO A 40 5.10 25.16 -4.35
CA PRO A 40 5.92 26.37 -4.16
C PRO A 40 5.34 27.42 -3.18
N GLY A 41 4.27 27.11 -2.44
CA GLY A 41 3.61 28.02 -1.50
C GLY A 41 3.37 27.43 -0.10
N VAL A 42 3.68 26.16 0.14
CA VAL A 42 3.40 25.52 1.43
C VAL A 42 4.60 25.71 2.37
N PRO A 43 4.40 26.18 3.62
CA PRO A 43 5.46 26.28 4.61
C PRO A 43 5.85 24.90 5.16
N ASP A 44 7.14 24.68 5.43
CA ASP A 44 7.64 23.42 6.02
C ASP A 44 7.04 23.10 7.40
N ASP A 45 6.61 24.13 8.12
CA ASP A 45 5.98 24.03 9.44
C ASP A 45 4.45 24.19 9.35
N LEU A 46 3.85 23.73 8.25
CA LEU A 46 2.39 23.74 8.11
C LEU A 46 1.74 22.97 9.27
N ASP A 47 0.84 23.65 9.98
CA ASP A 47 0.04 23.08 11.06
C ASP A 47 -1.03 22.12 10.51
N GLU A 48 -1.48 21.16 11.33
CA GLU A 48 -2.42 20.12 10.88
C GLU A 48 -3.79 20.72 10.50
N ASP A 49 -4.21 21.75 11.23
CA ASP A 49 -5.46 22.47 11.03
C ASP A 49 -5.29 23.75 10.17
N ALA A 50 -4.11 23.98 9.60
CA ALA A 50 -3.89 25.12 8.70
C ALA A 50 -4.60 24.92 7.35
N GLU A 51 -5.07 26.03 6.78
CA GLU A 51 -5.67 26.05 5.44
C GLU A 51 -4.60 25.72 4.38
N LEU A 52 -4.77 24.57 3.74
CA LEU A 52 -3.95 24.04 2.68
C LEU A 52 -4.71 24.16 1.37
N VAL A 53 -4.11 24.77 0.36
CA VAL A 53 -4.67 24.83 -0.99
C VAL A 53 -3.81 23.97 -1.92
N LEU A 54 -4.31 22.78 -2.25
CA LEU A 54 -3.73 21.92 -3.26
C LEU A 54 -4.32 22.28 -4.62
N ASP A 55 -3.47 22.55 -5.60
CA ASP A 55 -3.90 22.63 -7.00
C ASP A 55 -4.25 21.22 -7.49
N SER A 56 -5.11 21.10 -8.50
CA SER A 56 -5.51 19.79 -9.06
C SER A 56 -4.30 18.99 -9.55
N LEU A 57 -3.26 19.65 -10.06
CA LEU A 57 -2.01 19.00 -10.42
C LEU A 57 -1.22 18.53 -9.20
N GLY A 58 -1.19 19.34 -8.14
CA GLY A 58 -0.45 19.03 -6.91
C GLY A 58 -1.04 17.83 -6.19
N LEU A 59 -2.37 17.72 -6.15
CA LEU A 59 -3.05 16.56 -5.59
C LEU A 59 -2.75 15.28 -6.39
N VAL A 60 -2.93 15.30 -7.71
CA VAL A 60 -2.64 14.14 -8.57
C VAL A 60 -1.18 13.71 -8.45
N TRP A 61 -0.25 14.67 -8.38
CA TRP A 61 1.16 14.35 -8.20
C TRP A 61 1.45 13.73 -6.82
N LEU A 62 0.84 14.23 -5.76
CA LEU A 62 0.98 13.66 -4.42
C LEU A 62 0.51 12.19 -4.40
N LEU A 63 -0.68 11.93 -4.96
CA LEU A 63 -1.24 10.57 -5.06
C LEU A 63 -0.29 9.66 -5.86
N HIS A 64 0.24 10.16 -6.99
CA HIS A 64 1.21 9.43 -7.80
C HIS A 64 2.50 9.08 -7.03
N VAL A 65 3.03 10.00 -6.22
CA VAL A 65 4.21 9.71 -5.40
C VAL A 65 3.90 8.72 -4.28
N VAL A 66 2.72 8.81 -3.68
CA VAL A 66 2.29 7.84 -2.68
C VAL A 66 2.19 6.45 -3.30
N GLU A 67 1.62 6.34 -4.50
CA GLU A 67 1.57 5.10 -5.29
C GLU A 67 2.98 4.56 -5.60
N GLU A 68 3.89 5.39 -6.13
CA GLU A 68 5.25 4.94 -6.49
C GLU A 68 6.09 4.52 -5.28
N ARG A 69 5.92 5.18 -4.14
CA ARG A 69 6.72 4.95 -2.93
C ARG A 69 6.17 3.85 -2.04
N TYR A 70 4.85 3.79 -1.89
CA TYR A 70 4.18 2.92 -0.92
C TYR A 70 3.35 1.82 -1.58
N GLY A 71 3.06 1.93 -2.88
CA GLY A 71 2.23 0.96 -3.60
C GLY A 71 0.74 1.15 -3.35
N LEU A 72 0.35 2.24 -2.70
CA LEU A 72 -1.03 2.56 -2.32
C LEU A 72 -1.74 3.33 -3.43
N VAL A 73 -2.71 2.70 -4.06
CA VAL A 73 -3.55 3.34 -5.10
C VAL A 73 -4.72 4.06 -4.43
N VAL A 74 -4.77 5.38 -4.60
CA VAL A 74 -5.79 6.24 -3.97
C VAL A 74 -6.50 7.08 -5.00
N GLU A 75 -7.81 6.84 -5.16
CA GLU A 75 -8.67 7.59 -6.08
C GLU A 75 -9.70 8.41 -5.26
N PRO A 76 -9.43 9.68 -4.94
CA PRO A 76 -10.40 10.55 -4.28
C PRO A 76 -11.56 10.92 -5.22
N ASP A 77 -12.78 10.94 -4.69
CA ASP A 77 -13.94 11.50 -5.40
C ASP A 77 -13.93 13.03 -5.36
N ASP A 78 -14.78 13.69 -6.16
CA ASP A 78 -14.92 15.15 -6.17
C ASP A 78 -15.19 15.73 -4.77
N GLU A 79 -15.98 15.03 -3.93
CA GLU A 79 -16.21 15.43 -2.52
C GLU A 79 -14.94 15.32 -1.67
N ASP A 80 -14.14 14.27 -1.86
CA ASP A 80 -12.88 14.10 -1.14
C ASP A 80 -11.90 15.19 -1.54
N ILE A 81 -11.72 15.43 -2.85
CA ILE A 81 -10.86 16.48 -3.39
C ILE A 81 -11.22 17.85 -2.78
N ALA A 82 -12.52 18.16 -2.67
CA ALA A 82 -13.00 19.39 -2.05
C ALA A 82 -12.76 19.44 -0.53
N GLY A 83 -12.67 18.29 0.13
CA GLY A 83 -12.37 18.14 1.56
C GLY A 83 -10.87 18.18 1.90
N LEU A 84 -9.98 18.03 0.92
CA LEU A 84 -8.51 18.04 1.07
C LEU A 84 -7.93 19.47 1.21
N THR A 85 -8.54 20.26 2.09
CA THR A 85 -8.18 21.68 2.34
C THR A 85 -7.33 21.88 3.59
N SER A 86 -6.86 20.80 4.22
CA SER A 86 -5.98 20.85 5.39
C SER A 86 -5.09 19.61 5.45
N LEU A 87 -3.91 19.73 6.06
CA LEU A 87 -2.97 18.62 6.24
C LEU A 87 -3.59 17.46 7.02
N ARG A 88 -4.40 17.74 8.05
CA ARG A 88 -5.11 16.71 8.81
C ARG A 88 -6.02 15.88 7.91
N ARG A 89 -6.86 16.54 7.10
CA ARG A 89 -7.82 15.86 6.21
C ARG A 89 -7.12 14.98 5.19
N LEU A 90 -6.03 15.48 4.62
CA LEU A 90 -5.20 14.72 3.69
C LEU A 90 -4.56 13.49 4.35
N THR A 91 -4.02 13.66 5.55
CA THR A 91 -3.42 12.54 6.29
C THR A 91 -4.48 11.50 6.69
N GLU A 92 -5.66 11.94 7.16
CA GLU A 92 -6.78 11.06 7.48
C GLU A 92 -7.27 10.26 6.26
N PHE A 93 -7.38 10.93 5.09
CA PHE A 93 -7.79 10.30 3.85
C PHE A 93 -6.79 9.22 3.40
N LEU A 94 -5.50 9.56 3.37
CA LEU A 94 -4.44 8.61 3.02
C LEU A 94 -4.34 7.44 4.03
N GLY A 95 -4.47 7.72 5.33
CA GLY A 95 -4.49 6.69 6.36
C GLY A 95 -5.71 5.76 6.28
N THR A 96 -6.85 6.28 5.85
CA THR A 96 -8.07 5.47 5.60
C THR A 96 -7.89 4.58 4.38
N ALA A 97 -7.28 5.09 3.31
CA ALA A 97 -6.96 4.31 2.12
C ALA A 97 -5.99 3.16 2.45
N GLU A 98 -4.91 3.43 3.17
CA GLU A 98 -3.96 2.39 3.67
C GLU A 98 -4.69 1.33 4.49
N ALA A 99 -5.53 1.75 5.44
CA ALA A 99 -6.27 0.82 6.28
C ALA A 99 -7.24 -0.06 5.47
N SER A 100 -7.84 0.51 4.42
CA SER A 100 -8.72 -0.21 3.50
C SER A 100 -7.96 -1.28 2.71
N GLU A 101 -6.77 -0.97 2.19
CA GLU A 101 -5.93 -1.94 1.47
C GLU A 101 -5.44 -3.09 2.37
N VAL A 102 -5.05 -2.76 3.61
CA VAL A 102 -4.65 -3.76 4.61
C VAL A 102 -5.84 -4.64 4.99
N ALA A 103 -7.04 -4.07 5.13
CA ALA A 103 -8.25 -4.85 5.40
C ALA A 103 -8.59 -5.79 4.23
N ALA A 104 -8.45 -5.32 2.98
CA ALA A 104 -8.68 -6.13 1.79
C ALA A 104 -7.68 -7.30 1.66
N THR A 105 -6.40 -7.07 1.97
CA THR A 105 -5.40 -8.16 1.98
C THR A 105 -5.56 -9.12 3.16
N ALA A 106 -6.05 -8.66 4.32
CA ALA A 106 -6.34 -9.51 5.47
C ALA A 106 -7.52 -10.46 5.21
N ASP A 107 -8.56 -10.01 4.50
CA ASP A 107 -9.70 -10.84 4.10
C ASP A 107 -9.29 -11.97 3.13
N ALA A 108 -8.35 -11.67 2.20
CA ALA A 108 -7.82 -12.67 1.27
C ALA A 108 -6.98 -13.77 1.96
N ALA A 109 -6.30 -13.45 3.07
CA ALA A 109 -5.57 -14.42 3.89
C ALA A 109 -6.51 -15.23 4.83
N GLY A 110 -7.78 -14.85 4.91
CA GLY A 110 -8.82 -15.43 5.76
C GLY A 110 -9.68 -16.49 5.09
N THR A 111 -9.19 -17.25 4.11
CA THR A 111 -9.78 -18.57 3.83
C THR A 111 -8.93 -19.63 4.51
N PRO A 112 -9.28 -20.10 5.72
CA PRO A 112 -8.72 -21.34 6.22
C PRO A 112 -9.19 -22.44 5.27
N GLY A 113 -8.30 -22.84 4.37
CA GLY A 113 -8.44 -24.02 3.57
C GLY A 113 -8.74 -25.17 4.51
N ALA A 114 -9.94 -25.74 4.38
CA ALA A 114 -10.26 -27.02 4.98
C ALA A 114 -9.22 -28.05 4.49
N PRO A 115 -8.38 -28.62 5.36
CA PRO A 115 -7.47 -29.65 4.93
C PRO A 115 -8.25 -30.96 4.76
N GLY A 116 -8.20 -31.52 3.55
CA GLY A 116 -8.11 -32.95 3.31
C GLY A 116 -9.38 -33.80 3.39
N GLY A 117 -9.87 -34.25 2.22
CA GLY A 117 -10.61 -35.52 2.09
C GLY A 117 -9.66 -36.73 2.20
N PRO A 118 -9.83 -37.82 1.43
CA PRO A 118 -11.01 -38.64 1.11
C PRO A 118 -10.95 -39.98 1.87
N GLY A 119 -12.08 -40.69 2.01
CA GLY A 119 -12.08 -41.98 2.73
C GLY A 119 -13.36 -42.79 2.56
N ALA A 120 -13.64 -43.23 1.34
CA ALA A 120 -14.50 -44.38 1.13
C ALA A 120 -13.65 -45.65 1.31
N PRO A 121 -14.07 -46.60 2.17
CA PRO A 121 -13.88 -48.01 1.91
C PRO A 121 -15.18 -48.58 1.36
N ASP A 122 -15.20 -48.80 0.05
CA ASP A 122 -16.00 -49.89 -0.52
C ASP A 122 -15.41 -51.21 -0.01
N GLY A 123 -16.25 -52.06 0.59
CA GLY A 123 -15.80 -53.31 1.21
C GLY A 123 -16.91 -54.15 1.85
N GLY A 124 -17.76 -54.75 1.01
CA GLY A 124 -18.09 -56.18 1.07
C GLY A 124 -18.92 -56.76 2.23
N GLU A 125 -20.09 -57.25 1.86
CA GLU A 125 -20.79 -58.44 2.40
C GLU A 125 -19.95 -59.42 3.25
N ARG A 126 -20.48 -59.79 4.43
CA ARG A 126 -20.73 -61.19 4.87
C ARG A 126 -21.59 -61.19 6.13
N GLY A 127 -22.68 -61.97 6.11
CA GLY A 127 -23.76 -61.92 7.10
C GLY A 127 -23.52 -62.64 8.42
N ASP A 128 -24.39 -62.35 9.38
CA ASP A 128 -24.80 -63.23 10.48
C ASP A 128 -26.07 -62.66 11.16
N ARG A 129 -27.26 -63.11 10.72
CA ARG A 129 -28.44 -63.36 11.57
C ARG A 129 -29.59 -64.01 10.80
#